data_AF-A0A0H1RMS2-F1
#
_entry.id   AF-A0A0H1RMS2-F1
#
_cell.length_a   1.000
_cell.length_b   1.000
_cell.length_c   1.000
_cell.angle_alpha   90.00
_cell.angle_beta   90.00
_cell.angle_gamma   90.00
#
_symmetry.space_group_name_H-M   'P 1'
#
loop_
_entity.id
_entity.type
_entity.pdbx_description
1 polymer ?
#
loop_
_entity_poly.entity_id
_entity_poly.type
_entity_poly.pdbx_seq_one_letter_code
_entity_poly.pdbx_strand_id
1 'polypeptide(L)'
;MIELALADRIVERREAIQSVVSRIEQGSSEVDLQDLQALLVDVAGRGKRDPGIEMAADDLFAAAAAVVTDRNSNSQPIARKLRLLRDAGFRLQHRLASAAERCAMRTQVTGSLQPCIPSRASAYRRWLK
;
A
#
# COMPACT_ATOMS: atom_id res chain seq x y z
N MET A 1 11.35 0.07 21.09
CA MET A 1 9.94 0.50 21.29
C MET A 1 9.41 1.32 20.11
N ILE A 2 10.05 2.44 19.72
CA ILE A 2 9.54 3.33 18.64
C ILE A 2 9.39 2.63 17.27
N GLU A 3 10.37 1.82 16.88
CA GLU A 3 10.40 1.14 15.57
C GLU A 3 9.33 0.04 15.43
N LEU A 4 8.95 -0.62 16.53
CA LEU A 4 7.87 -1.61 16.53
C LEU A 4 6.51 -0.93 16.35
N ALA A 5 6.30 0.20 17.05
CA ALA A 5 5.10 1.03 16.88
C ALA A 5 5.00 1.62 15.47
N LEU A 6 6.12 1.88 14.79
CA LEU A 6 6.12 2.30 13.40
C LEU A 6 5.68 1.15 12.47
N ALA A 7 6.19 -0.07 12.70
CA ALA A 7 5.80 -1.24 11.91
C ALA A 7 4.29 -1.55 12.04
N ASP A 8 3.74 -1.54 13.25
CA ASP A 8 2.31 -1.78 13.49
C ASP A 8 1.43 -0.75 12.77
N ARG A 9 1.83 0.53 12.80
CA ARG A 9 1.13 1.60 12.10
C ARG A 9 1.20 1.46 10.58
N ILE A 10 2.32 0.96 10.04
CA ILE A 10 2.43 0.67 8.60
C ILE A 10 1.45 -0.45 8.21
N VAL A 11 1.31 -1.49 9.04
CA VAL A 11 0.35 -2.58 8.82
C VAL A 11 -1.10 -2.05 8.85
N GLU A 12 -1.45 -1.25 9.85
CA GLU A 12 -2.79 -0.66 9.95
C GLU A 12 -3.13 0.23 8.74
N ARG A 13 -2.17 1.05 8.27
CA ARG A 13 -2.35 1.89 7.08
C ARG A 13 -2.46 1.08 5.80
N ARG A 14 -1.71 -0.02 5.74
CA ARG A 14 -1.77 -0.96 4.63
C ARG A 14 -3.19 -1.54 4.49
N GLU A 15 -3.81 -1.94 5.60
CA GLU A 15 -5.20 -2.43 5.62
C GLU A 15 -6.21 -1.33 5.25
N ALA A 16 -6.04 -0.12 5.78
CA ALA A 16 -6.88 1.03 5.44
C ALA A 16 -6.84 1.35 3.93
N ILE A 17 -5.65 1.40 3.33
CA ILE A 17 -5.48 1.63 1.88
C ILE A 17 -6.19 0.53 1.09
N GLN A 18 -6.05 -0.73 1.47
CA GLN A 18 -6.70 -1.85 0.78
C GLN A 18 -8.23 -1.76 0.85
N SER A 19 -8.77 -1.32 1.99
CA SER A 19 -10.20 -1.09 2.16
C SER A 19 -10.70 0.00 1.21
N VAL A 20 -10.02 1.15 1.14
CA VAL A 20 -10.41 2.25 0.25
C VAL A 20 -10.32 1.85 -1.22
N VAL A 21 -9.24 1.17 -1.63
CA VAL A 21 -9.09 0.67 -3.00
C VAL A 21 -10.24 -0.28 -3.36
N SER A 22 -10.62 -1.16 -2.43
CA SER A 22 -11.73 -2.09 -2.64
C SER A 22 -13.07 -1.36 -2.80
N ARG A 23 -13.29 -0.25 -2.06
CA ARG A 23 -14.47 0.61 -2.26
C ARG A 23 -14.45 1.24 -3.65
N ILE A 24 -13.33 1.84 -4.07
CA ILE A 24 -13.18 2.45 -5.41
C ILE A 24 -13.47 1.42 -6.53
N GLU A 25 -13.04 0.17 -6.37
CA GLU A 25 -13.35 -0.89 -7.32
C GLU A 25 -14.85 -1.20 -7.42
N GLN A 26 -15.57 -1.20 -6.29
CA GLN A 26 -17.00 -1.53 -6.21
C GLN A 26 -17.88 -0.35 -6.63
N GLY A 27 -17.53 0.85 -6.20
CA GLY A 27 -18.22 2.12 -6.42
C GLY A 27 -17.20 3.25 -6.44
N SER A 28 -17.10 3.98 -7.54
CA SER A 28 -16.15 5.09 -7.62
C SER A 28 -16.82 6.33 -7.05
N SER A 29 -16.27 6.87 -5.96
CA SER A 29 -16.67 8.16 -5.40
C SER A 29 -15.46 9.06 -5.27
N GLU A 30 -15.67 10.36 -5.46
CA GLU A 30 -14.65 11.38 -5.24
C GLU A 30 -14.25 11.46 -3.76
N VAL A 31 -15.17 11.12 -2.85
CA VAL A 31 -14.88 11.01 -1.40
C VAL A 31 -13.85 9.91 -1.13
N ASP A 32 -13.99 8.72 -1.76
CA ASP A 32 -13.03 7.63 -1.60
C ASP A 32 -11.65 7.99 -2.18
N LEU A 33 -11.61 8.83 -3.22
CA LEU A 33 -10.34 9.33 -3.77
C LEU A 33 -9.62 10.28 -2.81
N GLN A 34 -10.37 11.16 -2.14
CA GLN A 34 -9.83 12.06 -1.11
C GLN A 34 -9.34 11.28 0.11
N ASP A 35 -10.10 10.29 0.58
CA ASP A 35 -9.68 9.38 1.64
C ASP A 35 -8.38 8.65 1.28
N LEU A 36 -8.30 8.14 0.04
CA LEU A 36 -7.10 7.48 -0.46
C LEU A 36 -5.91 8.44 -0.48
N GLN A 37 -6.10 9.68 -0.96
CA GLN A 37 -5.03 10.69 -0.99
C GLN A 37 -4.47 10.97 0.41
N ALA A 38 -5.36 11.15 1.40
CA ALA A 38 -4.95 11.40 2.79
C ALA A 38 -4.12 10.25 3.36
N LEU A 39 -4.52 9.00 3.11
CA LEU A 39 -3.78 7.81 3.54
C LEU A 39 -2.40 7.71 2.86
N LEU A 40 -2.32 8.03 1.56
CA LEU A 40 -1.07 7.96 0.81
C LEU A 40 -0.07 9.02 1.26
N VAL A 41 -0.53 10.26 1.51
CA VAL A 41 0.30 11.32 2.08
C VAL A 41 0.79 10.95 3.48
N ASP A 42 -0.09 10.39 4.33
CA ASP A 42 0.30 9.93 5.67
C ASP A 42 1.38 8.83 5.59
N VAL A 43 1.27 7.90 4.65
CA VAL A 43 2.25 6.82 4.49
C VAL A 43 3.57 7.30 3.89
N ALA A 44 3.53 8.17 2.87
CA ALA A 44 4.74 8.74 2.25
C ALA A 44 5.49 9.69 3.20
N GLY A 45 4.77 10.37 4.09
CA GLY A 45 5.35 11.30 5.07
C GLY A 45 5.96 10.65 6.31
N ARG A 46 5.89 9.32 6.46
CA ARG A 46 6.37 8.62 7.67
C ARG A 46 7.85 8.22 7.55
N GLY A 47 8.63 8.61 8.55
CA GLY A 47 10.00 8.14 8.75
C GLY A 47 11.00 8.73 7.75
N LYS A 48 12.03 7.94 7.41
CA LYS A 48 12.99 8.33 6.36
C LYS A 48 12.33 8.15 5.00
N ARG A 49 12.37 9.19 4.16
CA ARG A 49 11.84 9.15 2.78
C ARG A 49 12.29 7.88 2.05
N ASP A 50 11.30 7.15 1.53
CA ASP A 50 11.50 5.99 0.68
C ASP A 50 10.92 6.34 -0.70
N PRO A 51 11.76 6.73 -1.67
CA PRO A 51 11.29 7.14 -2.99
C PRO A 51 10.56 6.01 -3.72
N GLY A 52 10.80 4.75 -3.34
CA GLY A 52 10.05 3.62 -3.88
C GLY A 52 8.61 3.58 -3.38
N ILE A 53 8.37 3.95 -2.12
CA ILE A 53 7.01 4.08 -1.56
C ILE A 53 6.31 5.30 -2.15
N GLU A 54 7.00 6.44 -2.24
CA GLU A 54 6.46 7.68 -2.82
C GLU A 54 5.98 7.44 -4.26
N MET A 55 6.83 6.87 -5.13
CA MET A 55 6.44 6.55 -6.51
C MET A 55 5.27 5.56 -6.59
N ALA A 56 5.24 4.54 -5.73
CA ALA A 56 4.14 3.57 -5.73
C ALA A 56 2.83 4.17 -5.22
N ALA A 57 2.90 5.15 -4.31
CA ALA A 57 1.75 5.89 -3.83
C ALA A 57 1.20 6.81 -4.94
N ASP A 58 2.07 7.53 -5.64
CA ASP A 58 1.69 8.37 -6.77
C ASP A 58 1.05 7.56 -7.90
N ASP A 59 1.64 6.40 -8.25
CA ASP A 59 1.10 5.47 -9.24
C ASP A 59 -0.31 4.99 -8.85
N LEU A 60 -0.52 4.66 -7.58
CA LEU A 60 -1.81 4.20 -7.06
C LEU A 60 -2.86 5.32 -7.13
N PHE A 61 -2.49 6.53 -6.71
CA PHE A 61 -3.39 7.68 -6.77
C PHE A 61 -3.78 8.00 -8.22
N ALA A 62 -2.82 8.02 -9.15
CA ALA A 62 -3.09 8.26 -10.56
C ALA A 62 -4.03 7.21 -11.17
N ALA A 63 -3.83 5.93 -10.84
CA ALA A 63 -4.72 4.86 -11.29
C ALA A 63 -6.14 4.99 -10.70
N ALA A 64 -6.25 5.32 -9.42
CA ALA A 64 -7.53 5.53 -8.74
C ALA A 64 -8.30 6.73 -9.33
N ALA A 65 -7.62 7.85 -9.52
CA ALA A 65 -8.20 9.04 -10.15
C ALA A 65 -8.70 8.73 -11.57
N ALA A 66 -7.94 7.98 -12.36
CA ALA A 66 -8.35 7.57 -13.70
C ALA A 66 -9.60 6.67 -13.70
N VAL A 67 -9.82 5.86 -12.65
CA VAL A 67 -11.03 5.04 -12.48
C VAL A 67 -12.23 5.91 -12.09
N VAL A 68 -12.06 6.85 -11.17
CA VAL A 68 -13.13 7.76 -10.73
C VAL A 68 -13.59 8.67 -11.86
N THR A 69 -12.65 9.31 -12.57
CA THR A 69 -12.94 10.20 -13.70
C THR A 69 -13.67 9.49 -14.84
N ASP A 70 -13.25 8.28 -15.20
CA ASP A 70 -13.86 7.57 -16.32
C ASP A 70 -15.23 7.00 -15.99
N ARG A 71 -15.47 6.59 -14.74
CA ARG A 71 -16.78 6.13 -14.32
C ARG A 71 -17.80 7.28 -14.31
N ASN A 72 -17.36 8.48 -13.91
CA ASN A 72 -18.19 9.69 -13.98
C ASN A 72 -18.51 10.11 -15.43
N SER A 73 -17.62 9.80 -16.38
CA SER A 73 -17.79 10.13 -17.80
C SER A 73 -18.33 8.97 -18.66
N ASN A 74 -18.67 7.82 -18.05
CA ASN A 74 -19.03 6.57 -18.75
C ASN A 74 -18.01 6.14 -19.84
N SER A 75 -16.74 6.51 -19.67
CA SER A 75 -15.66 6.23 -20.61
C SER A 75 -15.22 4.76 -20.49
N GLN A 76 -15.17 4.05 -21.62
CA GLN A 76 -14.72 2.66 -21.73
C GLN A 76 -13.30 2.61 -22.32
N PRO A 77 -12.46 1.60 -21.97
CA PRO A 77 -12.80 0.42 -21.16
C PRO A 77 -12.39 0.56 -19.68
N ILE A 78 -13.38 0.48 -18.79
CA ILE A 78 -13.17 0.55 -17.33
C ILE A 78 -12.38 -0.64 -16.78
N ALA A 79 -12.52 -1.83 -17.41
CA ALA A 79 -11.84 -3.06 -16.98
C ALA A 79 -10.31 -2.93 -16.98
N ARG A 80 -9.73 -2.24 -17.97
CA ARG A 80 -8.28 -2.01 -18.04
C ARG A 80 -7.80 -1.15 -16.87
N LYS A 81 -8.57 -0.11 -16.52
CA LYS A 81 -8.22 0.82 -15.44
C LYS A 81 -8.31 0.15 -14.07
N LEU A 82 -9.34 -0.66 -13.85
CA LEU A 82 -9.45 -1.49 -12.65
C LEU A 82 -8.26 -2.45 -12.50
N ARG A 83 -7.78 -3.03 -13.60
CA ARG A 83 -6.55 -3.86 -13.56
C ARG A 83 -5.34 -3.04 -13.14
N LEU A 84 -5.15 -1.85 -13.71
CA LEU A 84 -4.02 -0.97 -13.35
C LEU A 84 -4.09 -0.51 -11.89
N LEU A 85 -5.30 -0.20 -11.39
CA LEU A 85 -5.53 0.14 -9.99
C LEU A 85 -5.10 -1.00 -9.06
N ARG A 86 -5.53 -2.23 -9.36
CA ARG A 86 -5.11 -3.43 -8.61
C ARG A 86 -3.61 -3.63 -8.62
N ASP A 87 -2.99 -3.56 -9.80
CA ASP A 87 -1.54 -3.76 -9.94
C ASP A 87 -0.74 -2.70 -9.17
N ALA A 88 -1.17 -1.43 -9.23
CA ALA A 88 -0.56 -0.35 -8.46
C ALA A 88 -0.74 -0.56 -6.94
N GLY A 89 -1.94 -0.97 -6.52
CA GLY A 89 -2.23 -1.36 -5.15
C GLY A 89 -1.30 -2.45 -4.65
N PHE A 90 -1.15 -3.55 -5.40
CA PHE A 90 -0.24 -4.65 -5.05
C PHE A 90 1.22 -4.19 -4.91
N ARG A 91 1.70 -3.33 -5.81
CA ARG A 91 3.07 -2.80 -5.74
C ARG A 91 3.31 -1.99 -4.47
N LEU A 92 2.39 -1.08 -4.13
CA LEU A 92 2.50 -0.29 -2.91
C LEU A 92 2.46 -1.19 -1.66
N GLN A 93 1.51 -2.13 -1.62
CA GLN A 93 1.34 -3.08 -0.53
C GLN A 93 2.59 -3.92 -0.26
N HIS A 94 3.23 -4.42 -1.33
CA HIS A 94 4.49 -5.15 -1.23
C HIS A 94 5.61 -4.26 -0.66
N ARG A 95 5.72 -3.01 -1.10
CA ARG A 95 6.75 -2.08 -0.61
C ARG A 95 6.54 -1.72 0.86
N LEU A 96 5.30 -1.51 1.29
CA LEU A 96 4.97 -1.24 2.70
C LEU A 96 5.27 -2.44 3.59
N ALA A 97 4.96 -3.66 3.15
CA ALA A 97 5.34 -4.87 3.87
C ALA A 97 6.86 -4.95 4.06
N SER A 98 7.63 -4.77 2.98
CA SER A 98 9.08 -4.75 3.06
C SER A 98 9.62 -3.61 3.95
N ALA A 99 8.95 -2.45 4.00
CA ALA A 99 9.34 -1.35 4.87
C ALA A 99 9.09 -1.67 6.36
N ALA A 100 7.93 -2.24 6.68
CA ALA A 100 7.61 -2.69 8.03
C ALA A 100 8.61 -3.77 8.52
N GLU A 101 8.96 -4.73 7.68
CA GLU A 101 9.99 -5.73 7.98
C GLU A 101 11.34 -5.09 8.30
N ARG A 102 11.78 -4.10 7.51
CA ARG A 102 13.03 -3.36 7.77
C ARG A 102 13.02 -2.61 9.10
N CYS A 103 11.90 -2.00 9.47
CA CYS A 103 11.73 -1.32 10.77
C CYS A 103 11.76 -2.31 11.94
N ALA A 104 11.07 -3.45 11.80
CA ALA A 104 11.09 -4.51 12.79
C ALA A 104 12.50 -5.09 13.00
N MET A 105 13.23 -5.38 11.92
CA MET A 105 14.60 -5.91 11.99
C MET A 105 15.58 -4.94 12.66
N ARG A 106 15.44 -3.62 12.44
CA ARG A 106 16.27 -2.59 13.08
C ARG A 106 16.12 -2.58 14.61
N THR A 107 14.95 -2.96 15.12
CA THR A 107 14.71 -3.13 16.56
C THR A 107 15.46 -4.33 17.14
N GLN A 108 15.65 -5.40 16.36
CA GLN A 108 16.33 -6.61 16.82
C GLN A 108 17.86 -6.43 16.85
N VAL A 109 18.42 -5.75 15.85
CA VAL A 109 19.87 -5.48 15.76
C VAL A 109 20.38 -4.57 16.89
N THR A 110 19.52 -3.74 17.47
CA THR A 110 19.88 -2.89 18.62
C THR A 110 19.79 -3.61 19.97
N GLY A 111 19.30 -4.86 20.01
CA GLY A 111 19.14 -5.65 21.23
C GLY A 111 20.09 -6.83 21.41
N SER A 112 20.67 -7.42 20.35
CA SER A 112 21.63 -8.53 20.48
C SER A 112 22.35 -8.85 19.17
N LEU A 113 23.57 -9.39 19.31
CA LEU A 113 24.43 -9.89 18.23
C LEU A 113 23.77 -11.05 17.45
N GLN A 114 23.72 -10.84 16.13
CA GLN A 114 23.65 -11.77 14.98
C GLN A 114 22.32 -12.37 14.48
N PRO A 115 22.24 -12.61 13.13
CA PRO A 115 21.00 -12.74 12.38
C PRO A 115 20.76 -14.16 11.84
N CYS A 116 19.56 -14.68 12.02
CA CYS A 116 19.07 -15.81 11.22
C CYS A 116 18.10 -15.26 10.16
N ILE A 117 18.55 -15.27 8.91
CA ILE A 117 17.75 -14.96 7.72
C ILE A 117 16.63 -16.01 7.61
N PRO A 118 15.33 -15.67 7.67
CA PRO A 118 14.31 -16.63 7.30
C PRO A 118 14.23 -16.73 5.77
N SER A 119 14.47 -17.96 5.30
CA SER A 119 14.31 -18.42 3.93
C SER A 119 12.97 -17.96 3.32
N ARG A 120 13.05 -17.59 2.04
CA ARG A 120 12.04 -17.02 1.12
C ARG A 120 10.82 -17.92 0.82
N ALA A 121 10.29 -18.64 1.81
CA ALA A 121 9.26 -19.66 1.56
C ALA A 121 8.19 -19.68 2.67
N SER A 122 7.20 -18.77 2.60
CA SER A 122 5.79 -19.03 3.01
C SER A 122 4.98 -17.73 3.13
N ALA A 123 4.44 -17.19 2.05
CA ALA A 123 3.37 -16.18 2.15
C ALA A 123 2.45 -16.04 0.91
N TYR A 124 2.28 -17.09 0.10
CA TYR A 124 1.39 -17.05 -1.09
C TYR A 124 0.42 -18.25 -1.16
N ARG A 125 -0.27 -18.59 -0.06
CA ARG A 125 -1.32 -19.67 -0.08
C ARG A 125 -2.66 -19.31 0.55
N ARG A 126 -2.95 -18.03 0.70
CA ARG A 126 -4.31 -17.55 0.98
C ARG A 126 -4.55 -16.44 -0.05
N TRP A 127 -5.76 -16.29 -0.60
CA TRP A 127 -6.14 -15.28 -1.61
C TRP A 127 -6.25 -15.74 -3.09
N LEU A 128 -6.60 -17.02 -3.33
CA LEU A 128 -7.22 -17.48 -4.59
C LEU A 128 -8.62 -18.06 -4.34
N LYS A 129 -9.48 -17.31 -3.66
CA LYS A 129 -10.92 -17.58 -3.62
C LYS A 129 -11.68 -16.27 -3.75
#